data_AF-A0A0Q3T8M1-F1
#
_entry.id   AF-A0A0Q3T8M1-F1
#
_cell.length_a   1.000
_cell.length_b   1.000
_cell.length_c   1.000
_cell.angle_alpha   90.00
_cell.angle_beta   90.00
_cell.angle_gamma   90.00
#
_symmetry.space_group_name_H-M   'P 1'
#
loop_
_entity.id
_entity.type
_entity.pdbx_description
1 polymer ?
#
loop_
_entity_poly.entity_id
_entity_poly.type
_entity_poly.pdbx_seq_one_letter_code
_entity_poly.pdbx_strand_id
1 'polypeptide(L)' 'MGRSHGHKTRDKNKASLPQVPKNLKSDGNDVEFSQELADQADLEAQARANAANQRVRMNNKRNK' A
#
# COMPACT_ATOMS: atom_id res chain seq x y z
N MET A 1 -18.41 -15.93 19.89
CA MET A 1 -19.00 -15.01 18.89
C MET A 1 -18.88 -15.62 17.50
N GLY A 2 -20.01 -15.89 16.84
CA GLY A 2 -20.09 -16.57 15.56
C GLY A 2 -19.55 -15.72 14.41
N ARG A 3 -18.59 -16.27 13.66
CA ARG A 3 -18.16 -15.73 12.37
C ARG A 3 -19.23 -16.11 11.36
N SER A 4 -19.82 -15.13 10.70
CA SER A 4 -20.90 -15.28 9.71
C SER A 4 -20.48 -16.16 8.53
N HIS A 5 -20.69 -17.48 8.65
CA HIS A 5 -20.48 -18.47 7.61
C HIS A 5 -21.70 -18.57 6.69
N GLY A 6 -21.99 -17.54 5.89
CA GLY A 6 -23.18 -17.66 5.04
C GLY A 6 -23.61 -16.52 4.13
N HIS A 7 -22.82 -15.48 3.89
CA HIS A 7 -23.19 -14.48 2.88
C HIS A 7 -22.47 -14.76 1.55
N LYS A 8 -23.19 -15.36 0.59
CA LYS A 8 -22.82 -15.26 -0.83
C LYS A 8 -22.91 -13.78 -1.21
N THR A 9 -21.78 -13.13 -1.46
CA THR A 9 -21.76 -11.76 -1.95
C THR A 9 -22.43 -11.74 -3.34
N ARG A 10 -23.58 -11.07 -3.45
CA ARG A 10 -24.38 -11.01 -4.69
C ARG A 10 -23.81 -10.06 -5.74
N ASP A 11 -22.57 -9.62 -5.58
CA ASP A 11 -22.00 -8.59 -6.44
C ASP A 11 -20.69 -9.11 -7.05
N LYS A 12 -20.81 -9.68 -8.25
CA LYS A 12 -19.68 -9.87 -9.17
C LYS A 12 -19.18 -8.54 -9.75
N ASN A 13 -19.45 -7.42 -9.08
CA ASN A 13 -18.72 -6.17 -9.27
C ASN A 13 -17.30 -6.35 -8.74
N LYS A 14 -16.49 -7.09 -9.49
CA LYS A 14 -15.02 -7.11 -9.43
C LYS A 14 -14.47 -5.80 -10.01
N ALA A 15 -15.14 -4.67 -9.75
CA ALA A 15 -14.52 -3.39 -9.98
C ALA A 15 -13.31 -3.37 -9.05
N SER A 16 -12.12 -3.54 -9.63
CA SER A 16 -10.90 -3.07 -9.02
C SER A 16 -11.20 -1.63 -8.61
N LEU A 17 -11.41 -1.39 -7.32
CA LEU A 17 -11.41 -0.05 -6.76
C LEU A 17 -9.92 0.28 -6.71
N PRO A 18 -9.38 0.98 -7.73
CA PRO A 18 -7.97 1.30 -7.69
C PRO A 18 -7.74 2.14 -6.45
N GLN A 19 -6.62 1.89 -5.76
CA GLN A 19 -6.21 2.70 -4.62
C GLN A 19 -6.16 4.19 -4.97
N VAL A 20 -6.00 4.51 -6.26
CA VAL A 20 -5.92 5.86 -6.80
C VAL A 20 -6.92 6.05 -7.95
N PRO A 21 -7.73 7.13 -7.94
CA PRO A 21 -8.63 7.50 -9.03
C PRO A 21 -7.92 7.62 -10.39
N LYS A 22 -8.64 7.40 -11.50
CA LYS A 22 -8.06 7.34 -12.87
C LYS A 22 -7.28 8.60 -13.27
N ASN A 23 -7.73 9.76 -12.83
CA ASN A 23 -7.12 11.07 -13.11
C ASN A 23 -5.93 11.42 -12.21
N LEU A 24 -5.69 10.63 -11.16
CA LEU A 24 -4.58 10.83 -10.21
C LEU A 24 -3.52 9.73 -10.32
N LYS A 25 -3.63 8.88 -11.35
CA LYS A 25 -2.60 7.88 -11.62
C LYS A 25 -1.30 8.58 -12.00
N SER A 26 -0.18 8.10 -11.46
CA SER A 26 1.12 8.51 -11.96
C SER A 26 1.26 8.10 -13.42
N ASP A 27 1.95 8.97 -14.15
CA ASP A 27 2.34 8.91 -15.55
C ASP A 27 3.35 7.78 -15.85
N GLY A 28 3.89 7.12 -14.81
CA GLY A 28 4.78 5.97 -14.94
C GLY A 28 6.19 6.31 -15.39
N ASN A 29 6.58 7.59 -15.30
CA ASN A 29 7.94 8.02 -15.53
C ASN A 29 8.79 7.69 -14.31
N ASP A 30 9.80 6.84 -14.50
CA ASP A 30 10.76 6.53 -13.46
C ASP A 30 11.75 7.72 -13.36
N VAL A 31 11.69 8.46 -12.25
CA VAL A 31 12.66 9.52 -11.93
C VAL A 31 13.67 8.96 -10.93
N GLU A 32 14.96 9.12 -11.21
CA GLU A 32 16.02 8.64 -10.34
C GLU A 32 16.05 9.39 -9.01
N PHE A 33 16.01 8.63 -7.91
CA PHE A 33 16.13 9.20 -6.57
C PHE A 33 17.56 9.69 -6.32
N SER A 34 17.71 10.98 -6.03
CA SER A 34 18.98 11.60 -5.63
C SER A 34 18.93 12.01 -4.16
N GLN A 35 19.75 11.37 -3.32
CA GLN A 35 19.75 11.64 -1.87
C GLN A 35 20.19 13.06 -1.53
N GLU A 36 21.10 13.64 -2.31
CA GLU A 36 21.62 15.01 -2.08
C GLU A 36 20.59 16.10 -2.39
N LEU A 37 19.60 15.79 -3.24
CA LEU A 37 18.51 16.69 -3.60
C LEU A 37 17.24 16.43 -2.79
N ALA A 38 17.22 15.37 -1.99
CA ALA A 38 16.08 14.99 -1.19
C ALA A 38 15.85 16.01 -0.07
N ASP A 39 14.60 16.45 0.07
CA ASP A 39 14.24 17.35 1.15
C ASP A 39 13.89 16.58 2.43
N GLN A 40 13.54 17.33 3.49
CA GLN A 40 13.13 16.76 4.77
C GLN A 40 11.93 15.81 4.62
N ALA A 41 10.97 16.13 3.75
CA ALA A 41 9.75 15.36 3.57
C ALA A 41 10.05 14.02 2.89
N ASP A 42 10.96 13.99 1.92
CA ASP A 42 11.41 12.78 1.25
C ASP A 42 12.08 11.82 2.24
N LEU A 43 12.97 12.33 3.09
CA LEU A 43 13.65 11.52 4.11
C LEU A 43 12.67 10.94 5.14
N GLU A 44 11.70 11.73 5.59
CA GLU A 44 10.64 11.27 6.49
C GLU A 44 9.74 10.22 5.85
N ALA A 45 9.38 10.40 4.57
CA ALA A 45 8.59 9.44 3.81
C ALA A 45 9.31 8.09 3.71
N GLN A 46 10.61 8.09 3.42
CA GLN A 46 11.43 6.87 3.38
C GLN A 46 11.50 6.18 4.74
N ALA A 47 11.74 6.93 5.82
CA ALA A 47 11.76 6.39 7.17
C ALA A 47 10.42 5.73 7.55
N ARG A 48 9.31 6.39 7.22
CA ARG A 48 7.95 5.88 7.47
C ARG A 48 7.65 4.62 6.65
N ALA A 49 8.04 4.58 5.38
CA ALA A 49 7.88 3.41 4.52
C ALA A 49 8.68 2.21 5.06
N ASN A 50 9.92 2.44 5.49
CA ASN A 50 10.77 1.41 6.10
C ASN A 50 10.14 0.84 7.38
N ALA A 51 9.61 1.70 8.26
CA ALA A 51 8.93 1.27 9.47
C ALA A 51 7.67 0.43 9.18
N ALA A 52 6.87 0.83 8.18
CA ALA A 52 5.70 0.05 7.75
C ALA A 52 6.09 -1.33 7.21
N ASN A 53 7.12 -1.39 6.36
CA ASN A 53 7.64 -2.65 5.82
C ASN A 53 8.12 -3.60 6.91
N GLN A 54 8.78 -3.09 7.97
CA GLN A 54 9.17 -3.90 9.12
C GLN A 54 7.96 -4.49 9.84
N ARG A 55 6.91 -3.70 10.07
CA ARG A 55 5.67 -4.18 10.70
C ARG A 55 5.02 -5.30 9.90
N VAL A 56 4.90 -5.15 8.59
CA VAL A 56 4.34 -6.18 7.69
C VAL A 56 5.20 -7.45 7.72
N ARG A 57 6.53 -7.31 7.63
CA ARG A 57 7.45 -8.46 7.71
C ARG A 57 7.32 -9.20 9.03
N MET A 58 7.17 -8.50 10.15
CA MET A 58 6.96 -9.13 11.47
C MET A 58 5.64 -9.89 11.52
N ASN A 59 4.55 -9.31 11.01
CA ASN A 59 3.25 -9.97 10.97
C ASN A 59 3.27 -11.23 10.09
N ASN A 60 3.91 -11.16 8.92
CA ASN A 60 4.04 -12.33 8.03
C ASN A 60 4.87 -13.46 8.67
N LYS A 61 5.92 -13.12 9.43
CA LYS A 61 6.70 -14.12 10.17
C LYS A 61 5.91 -14.76 11.32
N ARG A 62 5.05 -13.99 12.01
CA ARG A 62 4.22 -14.51 13.10
C ARG A 62 3.07 -15.40 12.63
N ASN A 63 2.58 -15.16 11.41
CA ASN A 63 1.47 -15.91 10.81
C ASN A 63 1.94 -17.17 10.06
N LYS A 64 3.24 -17.47 10.07
CA LYS A 64 3.86 -18.65 9.47
C LYS A 64 4.27 -19.62 10.57
#